data_AF-A0A3B4ZHZ8-F1
#
_entry.id   AF-A0A3B4ZHZ8-F1
#
_cell.length_a   1.000
_cell.length_b   1.000
_cell.length_c   1.000
_cell.angle_alpha   90.00
_cell.angle_beta   90.00
_cell.angle_gamma   90.00
#
_symmetry.space_group_name_H-M   'P 1'
#
loop_
_entity.id
_entity.type
_entity.pdbx_description
1 polymer ?
#
loop_
_entity_poly.entity_id
_entity_poly.type
_entity_poly.pdbx_seq_one_letter_code
_entity_poly.pdbx_strand_id
1 'polypeptide(L)'
;MWWLPQKGKKNMIQRVGANLCVLCSDRDMGARHRARAHSIQIMKVQVIAANKCRRPAIKQFHDSKIKFPLPHRVLRRQHKPRFTTKRPNTFF
;
A
#
# COMPACT_ATOMS: atom_id res chain seq x y z
N MET A 1 -28.16 2.87 19.94
CA MET A 1 -26.91 2.07 19.84
C MET A 1 -25.89 2.88 19.05
N TRP A 2 -24.76 3.19 19.67
CA TRP A 2 -23.97 4.40 19.48
C TRP A 2 -23.10 4.43 18.20
N TRP A 3 -23.13 5.55 17.47
CA TRP A 3 -22.09 5.92 16.51
C TRP A 3 -21.39 7.17 17.04
N LEU A 4 -20.21 7.01 17.63
CA LEU A 4 -19.34 8.14 18.01
C LEU A 4 -18.51 8.54 16.78
N PRO A 5 -18.65 9.78 16.27
CA PRO A 5 -17.70 10.32 15.30
C PRO A 5 -16.35 10.51 16.00
N GLN A 6 -15.26 10.13 15.32
CA GLN A 6 -13.88 10.36 15.75
C GLN A 6 -13.65 11.85 16.04
N LYS A 7 -13.74 12.27 17.31
CA LYS A 7 -13.52 13.67 17.69
C LYS A 7 -12.02 13.95 17.78
N GLY A 8 -11.53 14.86 16.94
CA GLY A 8 -10.20 15.50 17.06
C GLY A 8 -9.27 15.33 15.85
N LYS A 9 -8.49 16.39 15.54
CA LYS A 9 -7.36 16.31 14.60
C LYS A 9 -6.25 15.47 15.23
N LYS A 10 -5.69 14.51 14.47
CA LYS A 10 -4.62 13.61 14.93
C LYS A 10 -3.37 13.81 14.09
N ASN A 11 -2.23 13.89 14.75
CA ASN A 11 -0.93 13.94 14.08
C ASN A 11 -0.44 12.52 13.84
N MET A 12 0.07 12.24 12.63
CA MET A 12 0.61 10.94 12.30
C MET A 12 1.86 11.05 11.43
N ILE A 13 2.85 10.20 11.73
CA ILE A 13 4.05 10.02 10.91
C ILE A 13 3.87 8.75 10.07
N GLN A 14 3.73 8.93 8.76
CA GLN A 14 3.75 7.84 7.79
C GLN A 14 5.15 7.70 7.18
N ARG A 15 5.59 6.45 7.03
CA ARG A 15 6.75 6.12 6.22
C ARG A 15 6.24 5.25 5.09
N VAL A 16 6.66 5.55 3.88
CA VAL A 16 6.29 4.88 2.64
C VAL A 16 7.53 4.74 1.76
N GLY A 17 7.53 3.77 0.86
CA GLY A 17 8.62 3.56 -0.10
C GLY A 17 8.81 4.77 -1.01
N ALA A 18 10.02 4.92 -1.56
CA ALA A 18 10.49 6.13 -2.24
C ALA A 18 9.66 6.57 -3.47
N ASN A 19 8.88 5.66 -4.07
CA ASN A 19 8.15 5.95 -5.30
C ASN A 19 6.71 6.37 -4.96
N LEU A 20 6.39 7.63 -5.27
CA LEU A 20 5.05 8.23 -5.13
C LEU A 20 4.51 8.30 -3.69
N CYS A 21 5.37 8.70 -2.75
CA CYS A 21 5.09 8.85 -1.32
C CYS A 21 3.75 9.56 -1.02
N VAL A 22 3.45 10.65 -1.71
CA VAL A 22 2.24 11.46 -1.48
C VAL A 22 0.98 10.68 -1.89
N LEU A 23 0.91 10.19 -3.12
CA LEU A 23 -0.27 9.43 -3.58
C LEU A 23 -0.51 8.16 -2.76
N CYS A 24 0.57 7.44 -2.41
CA CYS A 24 0.46 6.28 -1.55
C CYS A 24 -0.08 6.64 -0.16
N SER A 25 0.34 7.79 0.39
CA SER A 25 -0.15 8.27 1.70
C SER A 25 -1.63 8.60 1.64
N ASP A 26 -2.09 9.30 0.61
CA ASP A 26 -3.52 9.62 0.43
C ASP A 26 -4.39 8.36 0.33
N ARG A 27 -3.94 7.35 -0.42
CA ARG A 27 -4.64 6.06 -0.55
C ARG A 27 -4.65 5.27 0.75
N ASP A 28 -3.53 5.24 1.48
CA ASP A 28 -3.42 4.53 2.77
C ASP A 28 -4.30 5.18 3.85
N MET A 29 -4.35 6.52 3.87
CA MET A 29 -5.21 7.31 4.76
C MET A 29 -6.70 7.10 4.48
N GLY A 30 -7.08 7.12 3.20
CA GLY A 30 -8.46 6.84 2.79
C GLY A 30 -8.88 5.40 3.10
N ALA A 31 -8.02 4.41 2.85
CA ALA A 31 -8.32 3.00 3.08
C ALA A 31 -8.49 2.65 4.57
N ARG A 32 -7.57 3.12 5.43
CA ARG A 32 -7.57 2.73 6.87
C ARG A 32 -8.45 3.61 7.74
N HIS A 33 -8.51 4.90 7.44
CA HIS A 33 -9.13 5.89 8.32
C HIS A 33 -10.30 6.61 7.67
N ARG A 34 -10.65 6.28 6.41
CA ARG A 34 -11.69 6.97 5.63
C ARG A 34 -11.47 8.48 5.57
N ALA A 35 -10.22 8.92 5.67
CA ALA A 35 -9.84 10.32 5.56
C ALA A 35 -9.89 10.73 4.07
N ARG A 36 -10.44 11.91 3.79
CA ARG A 36 -10.52 12.46 2.42
C ARG A 36 -9.36 13.42 2.18
N ALA A 37 -8.99 13.65 0.92
CA ALA A 37 -7.86 14.52 0.55
C ALA A 37 -7.93 15.92 1.19
N HIS A 38 -9.12 16.54 1.24
CA HIS A 38 -9.32 17.85 1.87
C HIS A 38 -9.12 17.87 3.40
N SER A 39 -9.17 16.70 4.05
CA SER A 39 -8.99 16.57 5.51
C SER A 39 -7.56 16.23 5.92
N ILE A 40 -6.68 15.94 4.95
CA ILE A 40 -5.28 15.56 5.17
C ILE A 40 -4.40 16.78 4.92
N GLN A 41 -3.49 17.08 5.84
CA GLN A 41 -2.51 18.14 5.68
C GLN A 41 -1.10 17.54 5.79
N ILE A 42 -0.31 17.69 4.74
CA ILE A 42 1.07 17.21 4.70
C ILE A 42 1.97 18.33 5.22
N MET A 43 2.57 18.12 6.40
CA MET A 43 3.43 19.13 7.02
C MET A 43 4.89 19.05 6.55
N LYS A 44 5.42 17.83 6.41
CA LYS A 44 6.83 17.61 6.10
C LYS A 44 7.01 16.28 5.38
N VAL A 45 7.77 16.30 4.29
CA VAL A 45 8.20 15.09 3.56
C VAL A 45 9.72 15.06 3.58
N GLN A 46 10.29 13.95 4.05
CA GLN A 46 11.75 13.76 4.08
C GLN A 46 12.10 12.33 3.68
N VAL A 47 13.18 12.19 2.92
CA VAL A 47 13.78 10.89 2.62
C VAL A 47 14.52 10.40 3.87
N ILE A 48 14.26 9.15 4.25
CA ILE A 48 14.83 8.53 5.45
C ILE A 48 15.77 7.41 5.01
N ALA A 49 16.99 7.39 5.54
CA ALA A 49 17.93 6.29 5.33
C ALA A 49 17.41 4.98 5.93
N ALA A 50 17.75 3.84 5.32
CA ALA A 50 17.25 2.51 5.70
C ALA A 50 17.40 2.20 7.22
N ASN A 51 18.51 2.62 7.82
CA ASN A 51 18.80 2.41 9.24
C ASN A 51 17.82 3.13 10.20
N LYS A 52 17.18 4.22 9.74
CA LYS A 52 16.28 5.07 10.55
C LYS A 52 14.79 4.72 10.34
N CYS A 53 14.48 3.70 9.55
CA CYS A 53 13.11 3.21 9.37
C CYS A 53 12.62 2.51 10.65
N ARG A 54 11.47 2.91 11.22
CA ARG A 54 10.85 2.22 12.39
C ARG A 54 9.74 1.23 12.01
N ARG A 55 9.13 1.34 10.83
CA ARG A 55 7.99 0.49 10.44
C ARG A 55 8.49 -0.88 9.92
N PRO A 56 8.02 -2.02 10.48
CA PRO A 56 8.50 -3.35 10.08
C PRO A 56 8.18 -3.69 8.61
N ALA A 57 7.02 -3.25 8.11
CA ALA A 57 6.59 -3.43 6.72
C ALA A 57 7.53 -2.76 5.69
N ILE A 58 8.37 -1.81 6.11
CA ILE A 58 9.38 -1.19 5.24
C ILE A 58 10.73 -1.87 5.45
N LYS A 59 11.05 -2.23 6.70
CA LYS A 59 12.28 -2.95 7.05
C LYS A 59 12.45 -4.25 6.28
N GLN A 60 11.36 -4.97 6.03
CA GLN A 60 11.39 -6.22 5.27
C GLN A 60 11.95 -6.09 3.84
N PHE A 61 11.98 -4.88 3.27
CA PHE A 61 12.47 -4.63 1.91
C PHE A 61 13.89 -4.06 1.86
N HIS A 62 14.61 -3.97 3.00
CA HIS A 62 15.96 -3.40 3.03
C HIS A 62 17.08 -4.41 2.71
N ASP A 63 16.75 -5.69 2.48
CA ASP A 63 17.74 -6.71 2.11
C ASP A 63 18.09 -6.66 0.62
N SER A 64 19.36 -6.48 0.28
CA SER A 64 19.82 -6.41 -1.12
C SER A 64 19.74 -7.75 -1.86
N LYS A 65 19.68 -8.87 -1.13
CA LYS A 65 19.60 -10.23 -1.70
C LYS A 65 18.18 -10.80 -1.73
N ILE A 66 17.17 -9.98 -1.44
CA ILE A 66 15.79 -10.45 -1.32
C ILE A 66 15.25 -10.91 -2.68
N LYS A 67 14.66 -12.11 -2.72
CA LYS A 67 14.01 -12.68 -3.89
C LYS A 67 12.66 -13.24 -3.47
N PHE A 68 11.60 -12.82 -4.15
CA PHE A 68 10.25 -13.32 -3.91
C PHE A 68 9.79 -14.16 -5.10
N PRO A 69 9.54 -15.47 -4.93
CA PRO A 69 8.76 -16.20 -5.92
C PRO A 69 7.32 -15.66 -5.92
N LEU A 70 6.67 -15.68 -7.08
CA LEU A 70 5.25 -15.34 -7.20
C LEU A 70 4.44 -16.64 -7.20
N PRO A 71 3.90 -17.10 -6.05
CA PRO A 71 3.30 -18.42 -5.93
C PRO A 71 2.01 -18.59 -6.73
N HIS A 72 1.26 -17.50 -6.93
CA HIS A 72 -0.01 -17.53 -7.63
C HIS A 72 -0.13 -16.33 -8.57
N ARG A 73 -0.15 -16.61 -9.88
CA ARG A 73 -0.28 -15.59 -10.93
C ARG A 73 -1.68 -15.65 -11.52
N VAL A 74 -2.54 -14.71 -11.11
CA VAL A 74 -3.89 -14.59 -11.66
C VAL A 74 -3.83 -13.99 -13.07
N LEU A 75 -4.41 -14.70 -14.04
CA LEU A 75 -4.60 -14.17 -15.39
C LEU A 75 -5.55 -12.95 -15.34
N ARG A 76 -5.01 -11.76 -15.63
CA ARG A 76 -5.78 -10.50 -15.65
C ARG A 76 -6.65 -10.35 -16.89
N ARG A 77 -6.26 -10.98 -18.00
CA ARG A 77 -6.95 -10.92 -19.30
C ARG A 77 -8.02 -12.03 -19.39
N GLN A 78 -9.06 -11.92 -18.58
CA GLN A 78 -10.12 -12.94 -18.51
C GLN A 78 -11.06 -12.92 -19.72
N HIS A 79 -11.17 -11.79 -20.42
CA HIS A 79 -12.13 -11.60 -21.52
C HIS A 79 -11.55 -11.78 -22.92
N LYS A 80 -10.31 -12.23 -23.04
CA LYS A 80 -9.63 -12.37 -24.34
C LYS A 80 -8.69 -13.59 -24.31
N PRO A 81 -9.16 -14.81 -24.65
CA PRO A 81 -10.51 -15.16 -25.13
C PRO A 81 -11.53 -15.23 -23.99
N ARG A 82 -12.80 -14.86 -24.26
CA ARG A 82 -13.88 -14.91 -23.27
C ARG A 82 -14.36 -16.33 -22.98
N PHE A 83 -14.30 -17.18 -24.00
CA PHE A 83 -14.59 -18.61 -23.89
C PHE A 83 -13.38 -19.38 -24.39
N THR A 84 -12.94 -20.35 -23.61
CA THR A 84 -11.82 -21.24 -23.92
C THR A 84 -12.10 -22.59 -23.28
N THR A 85 -11.68 -23.65 -23.96
CA THR A 85 -11.80 -25.02 -23.45
C THR A 85 -10.73 -25.33 -22.39
N LYS A 86 -9.60 -24.60 -22.43
CA LYS A 86 -8.46 -24.82 -21.51
C LYS A 86 -8.63 -24.00 -20.23
N ARG A 87 -8.45 -24.64 -19.08
CA ARG A 87 -8.42 -23.96 -17.77
C ARG A 87 -7.15 -23.11 -17.63
N PRO A 88 -7.22 -21.90 -17.04
CA PRO A 88 -6.04 -21.07 -16.83
C PRO A 88 -5.12 -21.71 -15.79
N ASN A 89 -3.82 -21.80 -16.10
CA ASN A 89 -2.80 -22.19 -15.13
C ASN A 89 -2.33 -20.94 -14.36
N THR A 90 -2.24 -21.06 -13.03
CA THR A 90 -1.83 -19.99 -12.12
C THR A 90 -0.50 -20.26 -11.40
N PHE A 91 0.09 -21.44 -11.57
CA PHE A 91 1.40 -21.84 -11.03
C PHE A 91 2.43 -21.89 -12.17
N PHE A 92 3.55 -21.17 -12.00
CA PHE A 92 4.64 -21.02 -12.96
C PHE A 92 5.99 -21.18 -12.27
#